data_AF-A0A8J3E757-F1
#
_entry.id   AF-A0A8J3E757-F1
#
_cell.length_a   1.000
_cell.length_b   1.000
_cell.length_c   1.000
_cell.angle_alpha   90.00
_cell.angle_beta   90.00
_cell.angle_gamma   90.00
#
_symmetry.space_group_name_H-M   'P 1'
#
loop_
_entity.id
_entity.type
_entity.pdbx_description
1 polymer ?
#
loop_
_entity_poly.entity_id
_entity_poly.type
_entity_poly.pdbx_seq_one_letter_code
_entity_poly.pdbx_strand_id
1 'polypeptide(L)'
;MRRMGIRRFTSVASLIAVTGALGACMMDASSLNDLTFSSARIVDEKEHPEIPWTGPQPQPSKPVLEVEFKSNVDLFAYAKMHEYEVGVSVYLCADGSHDKDKELLGSPYVYGSGGRIDAYSPSYSAGSGSIYRIYIEIKSEGVGVLHELGKKPFNYDLLTSADDVCFFIRGGSMNGGHFESNLVRVPRSALRDALDRSKR
;
A
#
# COMPACT_ATOMS: atom_id res chain seq x y z
N MET A 1 42.05 -67.33 -50.08
CA MET A 1 41.59 -66.46 -51.18
C MET A 1 40.64 -65.40 -50.63
N ARG A 2 40.74 -64.16 -51.14
CA ARG A 2 40.21 -62.87 -50.66
C ARG A 2 38.69 -62.78 -50.45
N ARG A 3 38.27 -61.95 -49.46
CA ARG A 3 37.17 -60.94 -49.45
C ARG A 3 37.34 -60.11 -48.16
N MET A 4 37.88 -58.88 -48.15
CA MET A 4 37.30 -57.56 -48.46
C MET A 4 35.88 -57.29 -47.90
N GLY A 5 35.74 -56.26 -47.06
CA GLY A 5 34.48 -55.69 -46.56
C GLY A 5 34.70 -54.82 -45.30
N ILE A 6 35.17 -53.57 -45.43
CA ILE A 6 34.39 -52.31 -45.44
C ILE A 6 34.03 -51.76 -44.05
N ARG A 7 34.61 -50.58 -43.77
CA ARG A 7 34.38 -49.60 -42.69
C ARG A 7 32.90 -49.33 -42.40
N ARG A 8 32.51 -49.12 -41.13
CA ARG A 8 31.56 -48.08 -40.64
C ARG A 8 31.88 -47.77 -39.16
N PHE A 9 32.39 -46.58 -38.85
CA PHE A 9 31.68 -45.35 -38.46
C PHE A 9 31.19 -45.34 -37.00
N THR A 10 31.85 -44.46 -36.25
CA THR A 10 31.57 -43.88 -34.94
C THR A 10 30.09 -43.61 -34.64
N SER A 11 29.68 -43.85 -33.40
CA SER A 11 28.70 -43.01 -32.70
C SER A 11 29.00 -42.99 -31.21
N VAL A 12 29.70 -41.92 -30.78
CA VAL A 12 29.76 -41.49 -29.39
C VAL A 12 28.40 -40.85 -29.10
N ALA A 13 27.58 -41.50 -28.29
CA ALA A 13 26.34 -40.92 -27.80
C ALA A 13 26.67 -40.01 -26.61
N SER A 14 26.83 -38.71 -26.89
CA SER A 14 26.88 -37.68 -25.85
C SER A 14 25.47 -37.44 -25.32
N LEU A 15 25.17 -37.94 -24.11
CA LEU A 15 23.99 -37.53 -23.35
C LEU A 15 24.23 -36.10 -22.84
N ILE A 16 23.61 -35.10 -23.48
CA ILE A 16 23.52 -33.76 -22.93
C ILE A 16 22.40 -33.79 -21.89
N ALA A 17 22.78 -33.82 -20.61
CA ALA A 17 21.86 -33.54 -19.51
C ALA A 17 21.46 -32.06 -19.61
N VAL A 18 20.26 -31.80 -20.11
CA VAL A 18 19.62 -30.49 -20.00
C VAL A 18 19.18 -30.34 -18.54
N THR A 19 20.08 -29.87 -17.70
CA THR A 19 19.72 -29.26 -16.42
C THR A 19 18.94 -28.00 -16.74
N GLY A 20 17.63 -28.13 -16.81
CA GLY A 20 16.70 -27.01 -16.75
C GLY A 20 16.90 -26.33 -15.40
N ALA A 21 17.76 -25.32 -15.37
CA ALA A 21 17.70 -24.32 -14.34
C ALA A 21 16.32 -23.68 -14.46
N LEU A 22 15.38 -24.16 -13.64
CA LEU A 22 14.29 -23.33 -13.17
C LEU A 22 14.96 -22.19 -12.42
N GLY A 23 15.39 -21.18 -13.19
CA GLY A 23 15.50 -19.83 -12.69
C GLY A 23 14.10 -19.49 -12.26
N ALA A 24 13.79 -19.78 -11.00
CA ALA A 24 12.84 -18.97 -10.28
C ALA A 24 13.34 -17.54 -10.50
N CYS A 25 12.68 -16.82 -11.41
CA CYS A 25 12.50 -15.41 -11.22
C CYS A 25 11.78 -15.33 -9.87
N MET A 26 12.55 -15.41 -8.78
CA MET A 26 12.25 -14.64 -7.60
C MET A 26 12.27 -13.22 -8.16
N MET A 27 11.10 -12.78 -8.62
CA MET A 27 10.82 -11.37 -8.64
C MET A 27 11.09 -10.98 -7.21
N ASP A 28 12.28 -10.41 -7.02
CA ASP A 28 12.62 -9.61 -5.86
C ASP A 28 11.34 -8.86 -5.54
N ALA A 29 10.80 -9.02 -4.33
CA ALA A 29 9.56 -8.38 -3.92
C ALA A 29 9.83 -6.88 -4.01
N SER A 30 9.68 -6.34 -5.21
CA SER A 30 10.30 -5.10 -5.62
C SER A 30 9.54 -4.05 -4.85
N SER A 31 10.19 -3.54 -3.82
CA SER A 31 9.68 -2.51 -2.94
C SER A 31 9.01 -1.44 -3.78
N LEU A 32 7.75 -1.17 -3.49
CA LEU A 32 6.91 -0.26 -4.26
C LEU A 32 7.36 1.18 -3.99
N ASN A 33 8.36 1.65 -4.72
CA ASN A 33 9.11 2.87 -4.38
C ASN A 33 8.74 4.10 -5.20
N ASP A 34 7.59 4.07 -5.86
CA ASP A 34 7.17 5.12 -6.78
C ASP A 34 5.95 5.91 -6.28
N LEU A 35 5.62 5.78 -5.00
CA LEU A 35 4.52 6.53 -4.43
C LEU A 35 4.85 8.01 -4.36
N THR A 36 3.93 8.83 -4.87
CA THR A 36 4.05 10.29 -4.83
C THR A 36 2.79 10.93 -4.29
N PHE A 37 2.93 11.86 -3.36
CA PHE A 37 1.83 12.71 -2.89
C PHE A 37 1.20 13.49 -4.05
N SER A 38 -0.13 13.57 -4.07
CA SER A 38 -0.90 14.31 -5.09
C SER A 38 -1.69 15.46 -4.48
N SER A 39 -2.58 15.17 -3.53
CA SER A 39 -3.47 16.19 -2.96
C SER A 39 -3.91 15.83 -1.54
N ALA A 40 -4.41 16.84 -0.80
CA ALA A 40 -5.02 16.67 0.50
C ALA A 40 -6.27 17.55 0.61
N ARG A 41 -7.34 17.00 1.19
CA ARG A 41 -8.59 17.74 1.46
C ARG A 41 -9.28 17.20 2.71
N ILE A 42 -10.05 18.05 3.39
CA ILE A 42 -10.99 17.58 4.41
C ILE A 42 -12.27 17.15 3.71
N VAL A 43 -12.77 15.99 4.10
CA VAL A 43 -14.04 15.43 3.66
C VAL A 43 -14.86 14.96 4.85
N ASP A 44 -16.17 14.77 4.66
CA ASP A 44 -17.02 14.10 5.65
C ASP A 44 -16.95 12.59 5.42
N GLU A 45 -16.52 11.83 6.42
CA GLU A 45 -16.41 10.37 6.37
C GLU A 45 -17.70 9.70 5.89
N LYS A 46 -18.86 10.26 6.26
CA LYS A 46 -20.18 9.74 5.88
C LYS A 46 -20.46 9.81 4.37
N GLU A 47 -19.78 10.72 3.65
CA GLU A 47 -19.92 10.88 2.20
C GLU A 47 -19.03 9.91 1.40
N HIS A 48 -18.22 9.10 2.09
CA HIS A 48 -17.28 8.14 1.52
C HIS A 48 -17.68 6.68 1.83
N PRO A 49 -18.63 6.10 1.08
CA PRO A 49 -19.16 4.75 1.34
C PRO A 49 -18.12 3.63 1.19
N GLU A 50 -16.97 3.91 0.58
CA GLU A 50 -15.82 3.02 0.52
C GLU A 50 -15.19 2.75 1.89
N ILE A 51 -15.33 3.68 2.85
CA ILE A 51 -14.83 3.51 4.22
C ILE A 51 -15.80 2.59 4.97
N PRO A 52 -15.36 1.39 5.40
CA PRO A 52 -16.25 0.41 6.01
C PRO A 52 -16.75 0.89 7.37
N TRP A 53 -18.06 0.91 7.55
CA TRP A 53 -18.72 1.20 8.83
C TRP A 53 -19.41 -0.04 9.39
N THR A 54 -19.00 -0.48 10.57
CA THR A 54 -19.53 -1.69 11.24
C THR A 54 -20.35 -1.38 12.48
N GLY A 55 -20.59 -0.11 12.78
CA GLY A 55 -21.35 0.31 13.96
C GLY A 55 -22.85 -0.01 13.83
N PRO A 56 -23.55 -0.26 14.95
CA PRO A 56 -24.99 -0.51 14.93
C PRO A 56 -25.83 0.74 14.60
N GLN A 57 -25.23 1.92 14.73
CA GLN A 57 -25.83 3.21 14.36
C GLN A 57 -25.47 3.59 12.93
N PRO A 58 -26.16 4.54 12.28
CA PRO A 58 -25.68 5.12 11.02
C PRO A 58 -24.26 5.69 11.17
N GLN A 59 -23.47 5.64 10.09
CA GLN A 59 -22.13 6.24 10.09
C GLN A 59 -22.22 7.72 10.48
N PRO A 60 -21.49 8.16 11.52
CA PRO A 60 -21.53 9.53 11.97
C PRO A 60 -20.89 10.44 10.92
N SER A 61 -21.39 11.67 10.86
CA SER A 61 -20.68 12.75 10.14
C SER A 61 -19.45 13.13 10.95
N LYS A 62 -18.26 12.97 10.38
CA LYS A 62 -16.98 13.27 11.03
C LYS A 62 -16.00 13.77 9.97
N PRO A 63 -15.31 14.89 10.21
CA PRO A 63 -14.31 15.37 9.28
C PRO A 63 -13.06 14.47 9.34
N VAL A 64 -12.64 13.99 8.18
CA VAL A 64 -11.40 13.22 7.99
C VAL A 64 -10.53 13.88 6.92
N LEU A 65 -9.22 13.69 7.04
CA LEU A 65 -8.27 14.13 6.03
C LEU A 65 -8.15 13.04 4.97
N GLU A 66 -8.63 13.32 3.77
CA GLU A 66 -8.37 12.50 2.59
C GLU A 66 -7.04 12.93 1.98
N VAL A 67 -6.15 11.97 1.77
CA VAL A 67 -4.88 12.15 1.06
C VAL A 67 -4.89 11.34 -0.22
N GLU A 68 -4.71 12.02 -1.35
CA GLU A 68 -4.51 11.39 -2.64
C GLU A 68 -3.02 11.23 -2.93
N PHE A 69 -2.66 10.07 -3.46
CA PHE A 69 -1.31 9.76 -3.91
C PHE A 69 -1.34 8.97 -5.21
N LYS A 70 -0.20 8.88 -5.89
CA LYS A 70 -0.05 8.21 -7.17
C LYS A 70 0.98 7.10 -7.09
N SER A 71 0.79 6.09 -7.94
CA SER A 71 1.79 5.07 -8.28
C SER A 71 1.69 4.81 -9.79
N ASN A 72 2.80 4.43 -10.40
CA ASN A 72 2.84 3.87 -11.76
C ASN A 72 2.48 2.37 -11.74
N VAL A 73 2.46 1.74 -10.57
CA VAL A 73 1.98 0.39 -10.36
C VAL A 73 0.46 0.43 -10.15
N ASP A 74 -0.24 -0.47 -10.84
CA ASP A 74 -1.64 -0.78 -10.52
C ASP A 74 -1.66 -1.57 -9.20
N LEU A 75 -2.05 -0.91 -8.12
CA LEU A 75 -2.06 -1.50 -6.77
C LEU A 75 -3.09 -2.61 -6.62
N PHE A 76 -4.18 -2.61 -7.40
CA PHE A 76 -5.12 -3.73 -7.40
C PHE A 76 -4.50 -4.97 -8.05
N ALA A 77 -3.89 -4.78 -9.23
CA ALA A 77 -3.19 -5.87 -9.91
C ALA A 77 -2.02 -6.40 -9.08
N TYR A 78 -1.26 -5.51 -8.45
CA TYR A 78 -0.16 -5.85 -7.54
C TYR A 78 -0.64 -6.64 -6.32
N ALA A 79 -1.67 -6.15 -5.62
CA ALA A 79 -2.25 -6.84 -4.47
C ALA A 79 -2.76 -8.25 -4.84
N LYS A 80 -3.47 -8.36 -5.97
CA LYS A 80 -4.00 -9.64 -6.46
C LYS A 80 -2.92 -10.62 -6.87
N MET A 81 -1.88 -10.16 -7.56
CA MET A 81 -0.75 -11.00 -8.01
C MET A 81 -0.03 -11.66 -6.83
N HIS A 82 0.10 -10.94 -5.72
CA HIS A 82 0.85 -11.39 -4.55
C HIS A 82 -0.02 -11.89 -3.40
N GLU A 83 -1.35 -11.91 -3.58
CA GLU A 83 -2.33 -12.23 -2.53
C GLU A 83 -2.17 -11.37 -1.28
N TYR A 84 -1.85 -10.08 -1.46
CA TYR A 84 -1.62 -9.14 -0.38
C TYR A 84 -2.91 -8.48 0.13
N GLU A 85 -3.04 -8.45 1.44
CA GLU A 85 -3.85 -7.45 2.13
C GLU A 85 -3.03 -6.16 2.21
N VAL A 86 -3.53 -5.07 1.62
CA VAL A 86 -2.80 -3.78 1.56
C VAL A 86 -3.35 -2.84 2.62
N GLY A 87 -2.45 -2.36 3.47
CA GLY A 87 -2.72 -1.37 4.50
C GLY A 87 -1.84 -0.14 4.38
N VAL A 88 -2.15 0.86 5.19
CA VAL A 88 -1.34 2.08 5.32
C VAL A 88 -0.91 2.27 6.77
N SER A 89 0.31 2.76 6.95
CA SER A 89 0.77 3.27 8.24
C SER A 89 1.08 4.76 8.11
N VAL A 90 0.54 5.56 9.02
CA VAL A 90 0.55 7.02 8.96
C VAL A 90 1.12 7.58 10.26
N TYR A 91 2.04 8.53 10.18
CA TYR A 91 2.75 9.09 11.31
C TYR A 91 2.95 10.60 11.16
N LEU A 92 3.30 11.28 12.24
CA LEU A 92 4.00 12.57 12.09
C LEU A 92 5.41 12.32 11.54
N CYS A 93 5.88 13.20 10.66
CA CYS A 93 7.25 13.13 10.16
C CYS A 93 8.27 13.54 11.24
N ALA A 94 9.44 12.92 11.22
CA ALA A 94 10.60 13.31 12.03
C ALA A 94 11.88 13.21 11.18
N ASP A 95 12.65 14.29 11.09
CA ASP A 95 13.97 14.40 10.46
C ASP A 95 14.32 13.34 9.39
N GLY A 96 13.69 13.45 8.21
CA GLY A 96 13.96 12.58 7.06
C GLY A 96 13.27 11.20 7.12
N SER A 97 12.46 10.94 8.14
CA SER A 97 11.71 9.70 8.35
C SER A 97 10.34 9.99 9.02
N HIS A 98 9.78 8.98 9.69
CA HIS A 98 8.56 9.07 10.50
C HIS A 98 8.86 8.87 11.99
N ASP A 99 8.09 9.55 12.84
CA ASP A 99 8.13 9.38 14.28
C ASP A 99 7.28 8.16 14.68
N LYS A 100 7.94 7.05 15.01
CA LYS A 100 7.29 5.76 15.32
C LYS A 100 6.39 5.82 16.56
N ASP A 101 6.61 6.79 17.44
CA ASP A 101 5.81 7.01 18.64
C ASP A 101 4.58 7.89 18.37
N LYS A 102 4.46 8.44 17.14
CA LYS A 102 3.39 9.35 16.75
C LYS A 102 2.61 8.85 15.53
N GLU A 103 2.09 7.63 15.63
CA GLU A 103 1.20 7.02 14.65
C GLU A 103 -0.21 7.62 14.70
N LEU A 104 -0.67 8.16 13.57
CA LEU A 104 -1.99 8.77 13.44
C LEU A 104 -3.07 7.71 13.25
N LEU A 105 -4.25 7.97 13.82
CA LEU A 105 -5.42 7.13 13.61
C LEU A 105 -6.08 7.46 12.26
N GLY A 106 -6.81 6.50 11.72
CA GLY A 106 -7.46 6.62 10.42
C GLY A 106 -8.03 5.29 9.96
N SER A 107 -8.50 5.28 8.72
CA SER A 107 -8.78 4.02 8.06
C SER A 107 -7.44 3.31 7.78
N PRO A 108 -7.27 2.04 8.18
CA PRO A 108 -6.00 1.33 8.00
C PRO A 108 -5.77 0.87 6.56
N TYR A 109 -6.69 1.19 5.64
CA TYR A 109 -6.73 0.66 4.28
C TYR A 109 -6.38 1.71 3.23
N VAL A 110 -5.99 1.22 2.05
CA VAL A 110 -5.80 2.02 0.85
C VAL A 110 -7.01 1.85 -0.07
N TYR A 111 -7.42 2.92 -0.74
CA TYR A 111 -8.60 2.95 -1.61
C TYR A 111 -8.25 3.40 -3.02
N GLY A 112 -8.80 2.70 -4.02
CA GLY A 112 -8.83 3.13 -5.42
C GLY A 112 -10.24 3.46 -5.88
N SER A 113 -10.43 3.66 -7.18
CA SER A 113 -11.77 3.91 -7.77
C SER A 113 -12.75 2.74 -7.58
N GLY A 114 -12.25 1.52 -7.39
CA GLY A 114 -13.04 0.33 -7.12
C GLY A 114 -13.31 0.06 -5.63
N GLY A 115 -12.89 0.95 -4.73
CA GLY A 115 -12.95 0.73 -3.28
C GLY A 115 -11.62 0.25 -2.71
N ARG A 116 -11.68 -0.53 -1.62
CA ARG A 116 -10.49 -1.00 -0.90
C ARG A 116 -9.56 -1.82 -1.79
N ILE A 117 -8.26 -1.51 -1.73
CA ILE A 117 -7.19 -2.29 -2.35
C ILE A 117 -6.91 -3.51 -1.47
N ASP A 118 -7.32 -4.69 -1.91
CA ASP A 118 -6.90 -5.96 -1.35
C ASP A 118 -6.99 -7.05 -2.42
N ALA A 119 -6.32 -8.19 -2.19
CA ALA A 119 -6.28 -9.30 -3.14
C ALA A 119 -7.63 -9.95 -3.45
N TYR A 120 -8.61 -9.81 -2.56
CA TYR A 120 -9.88 -10.54 -2.58
C TYR A 120 -11.10 -9.65 -2.84
N SER A 121 -10.88 -8.37 -3.10
CA SER A 121 -11.93 -7.39 -3.31
C SER A 121 -12.71 -7.74 -4.58
N PRO A 122 -14.04 -7.95 -4.49
CA PRO A 122 -14.86 -8.33 -5.64
C PRO A 122 -14.99 -7.20 -6.66
N SER A 123 -14.69 -5.97 -6.24
CA SER A 123 -14.83 -4.73 -7.00
C SER A 123 -13.56 -4.41 -7.80
N TYR A 124 -13.02 -5.39 -8.52
CA TYR A 124 -11.94 -5.15 -9.47
C TYR A 124 -12.50 -4.45 -10.71
N SER A 125 -12.41 -3.12 -10.74
CA SER A 125 -12.35 -2.41 -12.02
C SER A 125 -10.89 -2.03 -12.24
N ALA A 126 -10.25 -2.67 -13.21
CA ALA A 126 -9.02 -2.17 -13.79
C ALA A 126 -9.32 -0.85 -14.51
N GLY A 127 -9.56 0.21 -13.74
CA GLY A 127 -9.28 1.55 -14.22
C GLY A 127 -7.77 1.69 -14.24
N SER A 128 -7.21 2.42 -15.20
CA SER A 128 -5.82 2.87 -15.16
C SER A 128 -5.64 3.78 -13.93
N GLY A 129 -5.49 3.17 -12.75
CA GLY A 129 -5.56 3.85 -11.47
C GLY A 129 -4.22 4.45 -11.12
N SER A 130 -3.96 5.68 -11.57
CA SER A 130 -2.79 6.44 -11.11
C SER A 130 -3.05 7.20 -9.81
N ILE A 131 -4.26 7.12 -9.23
CA ILE A 131 -4.64 7.89 -8.03
C ILE A 131 -5.32 6.96 -7.02
N TYR A 132 -4.80 7.00 -5.81
CA TYR A 132 -5.23 6.23 -4.65
C TYR A 132 -5.46 7.17 -3.47
N ARG A 133 -6.22 6.71 -2.48
CA ARG A 133 -6.64 7.49 -1.31
C ARG A 133 -6.36 6.74 -0.02
N ILE A 134 -6.05 7.51 1.01
CA ILE A 134 -6.07 7.10 2.42
C ILE A 134 -6.85 8.14 3.22
N TYR A 135 -7.42 7.72 4.35
CA TYR A 135 -8.24 8.57 5.20
C TYR A 135 -7.65 8.59 6.60
N ILE A 136 -7.35 9.80 7.09
CA ILE A 136 -6.67 10.03 8.35
C ILE A 136 -7.63 10.78 9.27
N GLU A 137 -7.76 10.34 10.52
CA GLU A 137 -8.51 11.11 11.51
C GLU A 137 -7.77 12.41 11.80
N ILE A 138 -8.50 13.52 11.81
CA ILE A 138 -7.91 14.85 11.99
C ILE A 138 -7.51 15.10 13.46
N LYS A 139 -8.27 14.53 14.39
CA LYS A 139 -8.09 14.73 15.82
C LYS A 139 -8.27 13.41 16.55
N SER A 140 -7.37 13.13 17.49
CA SER A 140 -7.50 12.03 18.45
C SER A 140 -7.26 12.54 19.86
N GLU A 141 -8.09 12.07 20.80
CA GLU A 141 -7.94 12.33 22.23
C GLU A 141 -7.11 11.24 22.93
N GLY A 142 -6.44 10.38 22.16
CA GLY A 142 -5.57 9.32 22.69
C GLY A 142 -6.33 8.23 23.45
N VAL A 143 -7.63 8.08 23.18
CA VAL A 143 -8.49 7.08 23.81
C VAL A 143 -8.99 6.11 22.73
N GLY A 144 -8.29 5.00 22.52
CA GLY A 144 -8.64 4.00 21.49
C GLY A 144 -7.92 2.66 21.66
N VAL A 145 -8.66 1.56 21.51
CA VAL A 145 -8.37 0.20 22.02
C VAL A 145 -7.74 -0.74 20.97
N LEU A 146 -7.31 -0.22 19.82
CA LEU A 146 -6.66 -1.02 18.77
C LEU A 146 -5.23 -0.54 18.56
N HIS A 147 -4.41 -0.67 19.59
CA HIS A 147 -2.97 -0.59 19.41
C HIS A 147 -2.44 -2.01 19.17
N GLU A 148 -1.76 -2.19 18.04
CA GLU A 148 -0.77 -3.25 17.90
C GLU A 148 0.11 -3.23 19.17
N LEU A 149 0.17 -4.39 19.84
CA LEU A 149 0.80 -4.67 21.13
C LEU A 149 1.99 -3.74 21.46
N GLY A 150 1.75 -2.67 22.23
CA GLY A 150 2.80 -1.91 22.92
C GLY A 150 2.97 -0.43 22.56
N LYS A 151 2.30 0.11 21.53
CA LYS A 151 2.36 1.55 21.23
C LYS A 151 1.44 2.35 22.17
N LYS A 152 1.89 3.49 22.68
CA LYS A 152 1.06 4.38 23.52
C LYS A 152 0.21 5.29 22.63
N PRO A 153 -1.09 5.43 22.88
CA PRO A 153 -1.87 6.44 22.18
C PRO A 153 -1.34 7.83 22.53
N PHE A 154 -1.33 8.73 21.54
CA PHE A 154 -0.98 10.12 21.75
C PHE A 154 -2.08 11.04 21.21
N ASN A 155 -2.19 12.21 21.83
CA ASN A 155 -3.19 13.19 21.48
C ASN A 155 -2.65 14.05 20.35
N TYR A 156 -3.48 14.29 19.35
CA TYR A 156 -3.13 15.18 18.25
C TYR A 156 -4.36 15.90 17.71
N ASP A 157 -4.10 17.06 17.13
CA ASP A 157 -5.09 17.83 16.40
C ASP A 157 -4.41 18.49 15.20
N LEU A 158 -4.59 17.87 14.03
CA LEU A 158 -4.03 18.37 12.77
C LEU A 158 -4.64 19.72 12.36
N LEU A 159 -5.76 20.15 12.96
CA LEU A 159 -6.34 21.48 12.73
C LEU A 159 -5.51 22.58 13.38
N THR A 160 -4.80 22.29 14.47
CA THR A 160 -4.09 23.28 15.28
C THR A 160 -2.57 23.16 15.15
N SER A 161 -2.04 21.94 15.06
CA SER A 161 -0.62 21.66 14.78
C SER A 161 -0.49 20.89 13.47
N ALA A 162 -0.53 21.61 12.35
CA ALA A 162 -0.26 21.06 11.02
C ALA A 162 1.25 20.78 10.87
N ASP A 163 1.72 19.73 11.54
CA ASP A 163 3.02 19.13 11.25
C ASP A 163 2.94 18.31 9.95
N ASP A 164 4.08 18.05 9.34
CA ASP A 164 4.11 17.18 8.16
C ASP A 164 3.67 15.77 8.55
N VAL A 165 2.86 15.16 7.69
CA VAL A 165 2.39 13.79 7.87
C VAL A 165 3.14 12.89 6.91
N CYS A 166 3.62 11.76 7.41
CA CYS A 166 4.38 10.79 6.65
C CYS A 166 3.59 9.48 6.61
N PHE A 167 3.48 8.86 5.45
CA PHE A 167 2.86 7.55 5.34
C PHE A 167 3.64 6.66 4.38
N PHE A 168 3.45 5.36 4.55
CA PHE A 168 3.85 4.36 3.58
C PHE A 168 2.75 3.30 3.54
N ILE A 169 2.64 2.59 2.42
CA ILE A 169 1.75 1.44 2.33
C ILE A 169 2.55 0.16 2.55
N ARG A 170 1.88 -0.81 3.13
CA ARG A 170 2.44 -2.12 3.43
C ARG A 170 1.45 -3.18 2.98
N GLY A 171 1.94 -4.39 2.77
CA GLY A 171 1.05 -5.52 2.64
C GLY A 171 1.74 -6.83 2.96
N GLY A 172 0.92 -7.84 3.16
CA GLY A 172 1.37 -9.18 3.48
C GLY A 172 0.38 -10.24 3.04
N SER A 173 0.87 -11.46 2.89
CA SER A 173 0.06 -12.65 2.62
C SER A 173 0.30 -13.73 3.67
N MET A 174 -0.61 -14.69 3.75
CA MET A 174 -0.47 -15.84 4.63
C MET A 174 0.76 -16.71 4.32
N ASN A 175 1.31 -16.61 3.10
CA ASN A 175 2.48 -17.35 2.67
C ASN A 175 3.81 -16.69 3.10
N GLY A 176 3.75 -15.62 3.89
CA GLY A 176 4.92 -14.91 4.42
C GLY A 176 5.52 -13.85 3.48
N GLY A 177 4.92 -13.67 2.30
CA GLY A 177 5.26 -12.56 1.42
C GLY A 177 4.84 -11.23 2.07
N HIS A 178 5.68 -10.21 1.93
CA HIS A 178 5.38 -8.87 2.42
C HIS A 178 6.03 -7.82 1.52
N PHE A 179 5.52 -6.59 1.60
CA PHE A 179 6.15 -5.43 0.99
C PHE A 179 5.95 -4.18 1.85
N GLU A 180 6.84 -3.22 1.68
CA GLU A 180 6.73 -1.86 2.16
C GLU A 180 7.05 -0.92 1.00
N SER A 181 6.34 0.19 0.90
CA SER A 181 6.60 1.23 -0.09
C SER A 181 7.66 2.23 0.37
N ASN A 182 8.02 3.18 -0.50
CA ASN A 182 8.71 4.39 -0.05
C ASN A 182 7.83 5.21 0.90
N LEU A 183 8.49 6.04 1.73
CA LEU A 183 7.83 7.02 2.59
C LEU A 183 7.35 8.21 1.74
N VAL A 184 6.09 8.57 1.88
CA VAL A 184 5.45 9.72 1.25
C VAL A 184 5.18 10.79 2.29
N ARG A 185 5.60 12.03 2.00
CA ARG A 185 5.36 13.19 2.85
C ARG A 185 4.17 14.01 2.33
N VAL A 186 3.19 14.20 3.18
CA VAL A 186 2.12 15.19 3.02
C VAL A 186 2.60 16.48 3.68
N PRO A 187 2.91 17.53 2.90
CA PRO A 187 3.46 18.74 3.45
C PRO A 187 2.42 19.49 4.28
N ARG A 188 2.87 20.11 5.37
CA ARG A 188 2.05 20.95 6.26
C ARG A 188 1.30 22.05 5.52
N SER A 189 1.85 22.56 4.42
CA SER A 189 1.18 23.56 3.59
C SER A 189 -0.05 22.98 2.92
N ALA A 190 0.00 21.75 2.41
CA ALA A 190 -1.15 21.09 1.84
C ALA A 190 -2.23 20.79 2.88
N LEU A 191 -1.82 20.44 4.11
CA LEU A 191 -2.74 20.30 5.24
C LEU A 191 -3.44 21.63 5.53
N ARG A 192 -2.69 22.71 5.73
CA ARG A 192 -3.24 24.05 5.97
C ARG A 192 -4.17 24.50 4.86
N ASP A 193 -3.79 24.29 3.61
CA ASP A 193 -4.63 24.62 2.45
C ASP A 193 -5.93 23.81 2.43
N ALA A 194 -5.89 22.54 2.84
CA ALA A 194 -7.10 21.72 3.02
C ALA A 194 -8.01 22.28 4.12
N LEU A 195 -7.43 22.72 5.25
CA LEU A 195 -8.17 23.36 6.35
C LEU A 195 -8.82 24.67 5.94
N ASP A 196 -8.11 25.50 5.18
CA ASP A 196 -8.59 26.82 4.79
C ASP A 196 -9.69 26.72 3.73
N ARG A 197 -9.65 25.69 2.87
CA ARG A 197 -10.72 25.42 1.91
C ARG A 197 -11.98 24.89 2.57
N SER A 198 -11.88 24.08 3.62
CA SER A 198 -13.06 23.48 4.28
C SER A 198 -13.88 24.48 5.10
N LYS A 199 -13.35 25.68 5.36
CA LYS A 199 -14.03 26.77 6.10
C LYS A 199 -14.79 27.73 5.20
N ARG A 200 -14.63 27.63 3.88
CA ARG A 200 -15.28 28.49 2.89
C ARG A 200 -16.60 27.88 2.46
#